data_AF-A0A6C0JJ71-F1
#
_entry.id   AF-A0A6C0JJ71-F1
#
_cell.length_a   1.000
_cell.length_b   1.000
_cell.length_c   1.000
_cell.angle_alpha   90.00
_cell.angle_beta   90.00
_cell.angle_gamma   90.00
#
_symmetry.space_group_name_H-M   'P 1'
#
loop_
_entity.id
_entity.type
_entity.pdbx_description
1 polymer ?
#
loop_
_entity_poly.entity_id
_entity_poly.type
_entity_poly.pdbx_seq_one_letter_code
_entity_poly.pdbx_strand_id
1 'polypeptide(L)'
;MSNVPSTIHSLFYFNKEQSANILQILGKYMYRKAENNIDDSVSTVPFSYVAPSISSMSHHYDLEVEPALISGCDDEVVEDDDNVETVDNVVNETIVQSPNSIVQSPNSIVQSPNPISNIEYHYPKQQDTLFWCIFIAVHGYDEYLQVSRNYGVKELEVKQKVSKWLQTNLSKMKNTNIKVTKVAMQEIMSELITSVKETSIMAMLAMITHFNINVILVDSTGALMLDFKADRDNDLTRTFVLQKDSFGKYKIRTDSFSKEQAEEFKKPMVCLESHLRPLKPITNYQTDELKTLARRLGGFDENYKYKKAELYEELTEAMRWK
;
A
#
# COMPACT_ATOMS: atom_id res chain seq x y z
N MET A 1 18.76 -52.75 -28.94
CA MET A 1 19.23 -51.79 -27.91
C MET A 1 18.66 -50.44 -28.27
N SER A 2 17.57 -50.06 -27.61
CA SER A 2 16.78 -48.85 -27.83
C SER A 2 17.28 -47.73 -26.93
N ASN A 3 17.78 -46.64 -27.52
CA ASN A 3 18.13 -45.42 -26.80
C ASN A 3 16.88 -44.58 -26.57
N VAL A 4 16.43 -44.50 -25.32
CA VAL A 4 15.42 -43.55 -24.86
C VAL A 4 16.15 -42.27 -24.43
N PRO A 5 15.79 -41.07 -24.95
CA PRO A 5 16.39 -39.83 -24.47
C PRO A 5 15.87 -39.48 -23.07
N SER A 6 16.75 -38.95 -22.22
CA SER A 6 16.44 -38.65 -20.82
C SER A 6 15.42 -37.51 -20.65
N THR A 7 14.54 -37.70 -19.69
CA THR A 7 13.36 -36.88 -19.34
C THR A 7 13.69 -35.46 -18.83
N ILE A 8 14.97 -35.11 -18.70
CA ILE A 8 15.41 -33.78 -18.23
C ILE A 8 15.48 -32.77 -19.39
N HIS A 9 15.70 -33.22 -20.62
CA HIS A 9 15.84 -32.31 -21.78
C HIS A 9 14.50 -31.72 -22.25
N SER A 10 13.37 -32.27 -21.80
CA SER A 10 12.01 -31.81 -22.10
C SER A 10 11.44 -30.81 -21.08
N LEU A 11 12.13 -30.54 -19.97
CA LEU A 11 11.68 -29.60 -18.92
C LEU A 11 12.10 -28.14 -19.18
N PHE A 12 13.01 -27.90 -20.13
CA PHE A 12 13.59 -26.58 -20.39
C PHE A 12 13.35 -26.05 -21.82
N TYR A 13 12.65 -26.80 -22.67
CA TYR A 13 12.24 -26.33 -23.99
C TYR A 13 10.76 -25.97 -23.99
N PHE A 14 10.46 -24.76 -23.51
CA PHE A 14 9.20 -24.11 -23.87
C PHE A 14 9.24 -23.77 -25.36
N ASN A 15 8.16 -24.10 -26.06
CA ASN A 15 7.98 -23.81 -27.47
C ASN A 15 8.07 -22.30 -27.71
N LYS A 16 9.20 -21.87 -28.30
CA LYS A 16 9.66 -20.48 -28.39
C LYS A 16 8.75 -19.59 -29.26
N GLU A 17 7.87 -20.19 -30.05
CA GLU A 17 7.02 -19.47 -31.00
C GLU A 17 5.68 -19.01 -30.42
N GLN A 18 5.18 -19.60 -29.32
CA GLN A 18 3.90 -19.20 -28.72
C GLN A 18 4.05 -18.17 -27.59
N SER A 19 5.12 -18.25 -26.78
CA SER A 19 5.41 -17.27 -25.72
C SER A 19 6.00 -15.96 -26.23
N ALA A 20 6.55 -15.95 -27.46
CA ALA A 20 7.10 -14.74 -28.08
C ALA A 20 6.01 -13.71 -28.41
N ASN A 21 4.76 -14.14 -28.68
CA ASN A 21 3.72 -13.26 -29.17
C ASN A 21 3.19 -12.33 -28.06
N ILE A 22 2.89 -12.88 -26.87
CA ILE A 22 2.38 -12.08 -25.74
C ILE A 22 3.47 -11.27 -25.04
N LEU A 23 4.69 -11.78 -24.89
CA LEU A 23 5.78 -10.98 -24.31
C LEU A 23 6.20 -9.81 -25.23
N GLN A 24 6.08 -9.95 -26.56
CA GLN A 24 6.22 -8.82 -27.48
C GLN A 24 5.04 -7.85 -27.40
N ILE A 25 3.82 -8.35 -27.23
CA ILE A 25 2.61 -7.52 -27.04
C ILE A 25 2.69 -6.74 -25.71
N LEU A 26 3.04 -7.39 -24.60
CA LEU A 26 3.30 -6.77 -23.30
C LEU A 26 4.52 -5.83 -23.34
N GLY A 27 5.55 -6.17 -24.12
CA GLY A 27 6.68 -5.29 -24.42
C GLY A 27 6.27 -3.98 -25.10
N LYS A 28 5.30 -4.00 -26.03
CA LYS A 28 4.72 -2.79 -26.63
C LYS A 28 3.95 -1.94 -25.60
N TYR A 29 3.34 -2.56 -24.58
CA TYR A 29 2.59 -1.84 -23.54
C TYR A 29 3.49 -1.19 -22.48
N MET A 30 4.64 -1.81 -22.15
CA MET A 30 5.64 -1.24 -21.24
C MET A 30 6.23 0.09 -21.77
N TYR A 31 6.28 0.28 -23.10
CA TYR A 31 6.89 1.46 -23.73
C TYR A 31 5.89 2.59 -24.06
N ARG A 32 4.58 2.33 -24.08
CA ARG A 32 3.58 3.31 -24.57
C ARG A 32 3.35 4.51 -23.65
N LYS A 33 3.84 4.47 -22.39
CA LYS A 33 3.75 5.61 -21.46
C LYS A 33 4.98 6.54 -21.50
N ALA A 34 6.05 6.16 -22.22
CA ALA A 34 7.23 7.00 -22.39
C ALA A 34 7.09 8.04 -23.53
N GLU A 35 6.18 7.83 -24.48
CA GLU A 35 6.05 8.69 -25.67
C GLU A 35 5.06 9.86 -25.50
N ASN A 36 4.25 9.88 -24.43
CA ASN A 36 3.30 10.97 -24.16
C ASN A 36 3.88 12.11 -23.29
N ASN A 37 5.20 12.17 -23.12
CA ASN A 37 5.85 13.20 -22.30
C ASN A 37 7.23 13.61 -22.87
N ILE A 38 7.33 13.74 -24.20
CA ILE A 38 8.46 14.42 -24.83
C ILE A 38 7.94 15.78 -25.30
N ASP A 39 8.05 16.76 -24.41
CA ASP A 39 8.06 18.16 -24.81
C ASP A 39 9.53 18.50 -25.12
N ASP A 40 9.78 18.85 -26.38
CA ASP A 40 11.09 19.19 -26.91
C ASP A 40 11.61 20.47 -26.26
N SER A 41 12.59 20.34 -25.36
CA SER A 41 13.61 21.38 -25.15
C SER A 41 14.88 20.79 -24.56
N VAL A 42 15.70 20.21 -25.44
CA VAL A 42 17.10 19.88 -25.14
C VAL A 42 17.90 21.18 -25.11
N SER A 43 18.39 21.57 -23.92
CA SER A 43 19.59 22.40 -23.78
C SER A 43 20.64 21.59 -23.03
N THR A 44 21.59 21.07 -23.80
CA THR A 44 22.78 20.36 -23.36
C THR A 44 23.74 21.32 -22.63
N VAL A 45 24.07 21.02 -21.37
CA VAL A 45 25.21 21.62 -20.67
C VAL A 45 26.06 20.47 -20.09
N PRO A 46 27.37 20.41 -20.37
CA PRO A 46 28.21 19.29 -19.94
C PRO A 46 28.58 19.42 -18.47
N PHE A 47 28.22 18.43 -17.64
CA PHE A 47 28.67 18.35 -16.25
C PHE A 47 29.96 17.53 -16.17
N SER A 48 31.06 18.22 -15.88
CA SER A 48 32.37 17.62 -15.60
C SER A 48 32.38 16.99 -14.20
N TYR A 49 32.74 15.71 -14.15
CA TYR A 49 32.97 14.95 -12.91
C TYR A 49 34.22 15.47 -12.18
N VAL A 50 34.07 15.89 -10.93
CA VAL A 50 35.18 16.07 -9.98
C VAL A 50 34.95 15.12 -8.81
N ALA A 51 35.84 14.14 -8.67
CA ALA A 51 35.83 13.19 -7.56
C ALA A 51 36.30 13.85 -6.26
N PRO A 52 35.63 13.65 -5.11
CA PRO A 52 36.19 14.01 -3.82
C PRO A 52 37.05 12.87 -3.28
N SER A 53 38.28 13.23 -2.93
CA SER A 53 39.27 12.45 -2.21
C SER A 53 38.83 12.08 -0.80
N ILE A 54 39.09 10.82 -0.44
CA ILE A 54 38.86 10.19 0.86
C ILE A 54 39.85 10.79 1.88
N SER A 55 39.34 11.27 3.01
CA SER A 55 40.13 11.60 4.20
C SER A 55 39.57 10.82 5.39
N SER A 56 40.42 9.94 5.91
CA SER A 56 40.22 9.12 7.09
C SER A 56 40.35 9.95 8.36
N MET A 57 39.35 9.92 9.23
CA MET A 57 39.54 10.19 10.66
C MET A 57 38.82 9.12 11.48
N SER A 58 39.64 8.32 12.16
CA SER A 58 39.26 7.38 13.20
C SER A 58 39.00 8.13 14.51
N HIS A 59 37.82 7.97 15.11
CA HIS A 59 37.63 8.23 16.53
C HIS A 59 36.97 7.04 17.21
N HIS A 60 37.79 6.39 18.05
CA HIS A 60 37.41 5.48 19.12
C HIS A 60 36.52 6.22 20.12
N TYR A 61 35.37 5.65 20.46
CA TYR A 61 34.70 5.92 21.73
C TYR A 61 34.24 4.59 22.32
N ASP A 62 34.92 4.22 23.40
CA ASP A 62 34.49 3.19 24.35
C ASP A 62 33.34 3.75 25.20
N LEU A 63 32.25 3.01 25.32
CA LEU A 63 31.17 3.26 26.26
C LEU A 63 30.92 1.98 27.05
N GLU A 64 31.45 1.98 28.27
CA GLU A 64 31.11 1.06 29.34
C GLU A 64 29.64 1.30 29.75
N VAL A 65 28.85 0.23 29.84
CA VAL A 65 27.51 0.27 30.42
C VAL A 65 27.50 -0.64 31.63
N GLU A 66 27.40 -0.03 32.82
CA GLU A 66 27.09 -0.73 34.07
C GLU A 66 25.61 -1.19 34.10
N PRO A 67 25.32 -2.36 34.69
CA PRO A 67 23.95 -2.84 34.84
C PRO A 67 23.26 -2.28 36.09
N ALA A 68 22.13 -1.59 35.89
CA ALA A 68 21.23 -1.19 36.96
C ALA A 68 20.30 -2.34 37.39
N LEU A 69 20.34 -2.64 38.69
CA LEU A 69 19.41 -3.48 39.45
C LEU A 69 18.14 -2.69 39.79
N ILE A 70 16.96 -3.27 39.53
CA ILE A 70 15.67 -2.84 40.12
C ILE A 70 14.88 -4.16 40.32
N SER A 71 14.88 -4.78 41.51
CA SER A 71 14.10 -4.49 42.73
C SER A 71 12.60 -4.54 42.48
N GLY A 72 11.98 -5.63 42.96
CA GLY A 72 10.55 -5.85 42.91
C GLY A 72 9.76 -4.97 43.86
N CYS A 73 8.47 -4.88 43.59
CA CYS A 73 7.43 -4.58 44.58
C CYS A 73 6.21 -5.42 44.21
N ASP A 74 5.84 -6.29 45.14
CA ASP A 74 4.49 -6.81 45.29
C ASP A 74 3.51 -5.64 45.49
N ASP A 75 2.27 -5.77 45.03
CA ASP A 75 1.13 -5.62 45.94
C ASP A 75 -0.20 -6.00 45.30
N GLU A 76 -1.00 -6.54 46.20
CA GLU A 76 -2.28 -7.20 46.12
C GLU A 76 -3.49 -6.25 45.95
N VAL A 77 -4.57 -6.85 45.46
CA VAL A 77 -5.99 -6.62 45.84
C VAL A 77 -6.62 -5.25 45.60
N VAL A 78 -7.61 -5.22 44.70
CA VAL A 78 -8.81 -4.37 44.87
C VAL A 78 -10.04 -5.23 44.60
N GLU A 79 -10.88 -5.33 45.62
CA GLU A 79 -12.20 -5.94 45.64
C GLU A 79 -13.23 -5.07 44.92
N ASP A 80 -14.22 -5.73 44.34
CA ASP A 80 -15.47 -5.18 43.82
C ASP A 80 -16.37 -4.62 44.97
N ASP A 81 -17.08 -3.51 44.72
CA ASP A 81 -18.45 -3.33 45.22
C ASP A 81 -19.19 -2.17 44.51
N ASP A 82 -20.18 -2.56 43.70
CA ASP A 82 -21.58 -2.14 43.69
C ASP A 82 -22.05 -0.67 43.90
N ASN A 83 -22.70 -0.18 42.83
CA ASN A 83 -24.14 0.17 42.77
C ASN A 83 -24.65 1.61 43.05
N VAL A 84 -25.81 1.88 42.39
CA VAL A 84 -26.87 2.90 42.61
C VAL A 84 -26.70 4.24 41.87
N GLU A 85 -27.39 4.49 40.74
CA GLU A 85 -28.82 4.82 40.47
C GLU A 85 -29.14 6.33 40.40
N THR A 86 -29.63 6.71 39.21
CA THR A 86 -30.67 7.69 38.84
C THR A 86 -31.02 8.89 39.75
N VAL A 87 -31.07 10.08 39.14
CA VAL A 87 -32.20 11.03 39.35
C VAL A 87 -32.42 11.89 38.09
N ASP A 88 -33.64 11.81 37.55
CA ASP A 88 -34.23 12.72 36.58
C ASP A 88 -34.36 14.14 37.13
N ASN A 89 -34.32 15.18 36.27
CA ASN A 89 -35.23 16.31 36.45
C ASN A 89 -35.47 17.11 35.16
N VAL A 90 -36.77 17.18 34.86
CA VAL A 90 -37.50 17.92 33.83
C VAL A 90 -37.81 19.33 34.34
N VAL A 91 -37.74 20.38 33.50
CA VAL A 91 -38.65 21.57 33.41
C VAL A 91 -38.40 22.25 32.04
N ASN A 92 -39.25 22.09 31.02
CA ASN A 92 -40.40 22.93 30.59
C ASN A 92 -40.09 24.42 30.27
N GLU A 93 -40.17 24.78 28.98
CA GLU A 93 -41.20 25.62 28.30
C GLU A 93 -40.71 27.07 28.12
N THR A 94 -40.70 27.64 26.91
CA THR A 94 -41.86 28.40 26.40
C THR A 94 -41.76 28.67 24.88
N ILE A 95 -42.94 28.63 24.27
CA ILE A 95 -43.36 28.86 22.89
C ILE A 95 -43.37 30.36 22.51
N VAL A 96 -42.96 30.74 21.29
CA VAL A 96 -43.65 31.77 20.47
C VAL A 96 -43.52 31.43 18.97
N GLN A 97 -44.66 31.44 18.29
CA GLN A 97 -44.86 31.19 16.85
C GLN A 97 -44.85 32.48 16.00
N SER A 98 -44.23 32.37 14.81
CA SER A 98 -44.71 32.75 13.45
C SER A 98 -44.91 34.24 13.05
N PRO A 99 -45.09 34.56 11.74
CA PRO A 99 -44.55 33.97 10.49
C PRO A 99 -43.96 35.05 9.55
N ASN A 100 -43.20 34.66 8.51
CA ASN A 100 -43.28 35.34 7.21
C ASN A 100 -42.64 34.51 6.09
N SER A 101 -43.49 34.11 5.15
CA SER A 101 -43.15 33.47 3.89
C SER A 101 -42.74 34.52 2.87
N ILE A 102 -41.56 34.39 2.25
CA ILE A 102 -41.30 34.96 0.93
C ILE A 102 -40.66 33.89 0.05
N VAL A 103 -41.41 33.54 -0.98
CA VAL A 103 -41.09 32.69 -2.11
C VAL A 103 -40.05 33.40 -2.99
N GLN A 104 -38.90 32.77 -3.23
CA GLN A 104 -38.11 33.00 -4.45
C GLN A 104 -37.51 31.68 -4.97
N SER A 105 -37.69 31.49 -6.27
CA SER A 105 -37.49 30.30 -7.09
C SER A 105 -36.02 29.92 -7.33
N PRO A 106 -35.73 28.69 -7.81
CA PRO A 106 -34.40 28.10 -7.83
C PRO A 106 -33.64 28.45 -9.11
N ASN A 107 -32.53 29.19 -8.98
CA ASN A 107 -31.54 29.27 -10.05
C ASN A 107 -30.48 28.19 -9.82
N SER A 108 -30.65 27.07 -10.53
CA SER A 108 -29.65 26.03 -10.69
C SER A 108 -28.41 26.59 -11.36
N ILE A 109 -27.37 26.88 -10.59
CA ILE A 109 -26.02 27.01 -11.10
C ILE A 109 -25.51 25.59 -11.34
N VAL A 110 -25.58 25.16 -12.60
CA VAL A 110 -24.83 24.00 -13.10
C VAL A 110 -23.35 24.35 -12.95
N GLN A 111 -22.75 23.95 -11.84
CA GLN A 111 -21.30 23.89 -11.73
C GLN A 111 -20.84 22.81 -12.71
N SER A 112 -20.18 23.24 -13.79
CA SER A 112 -19.38 22.33 -14.60
C SER A 112 -18.39 21.59 -13.69
N PRO A 113 -18.14 20.29 -13.90
CA PRO A 113 -17.15 19.58 -13.10
C PRO A 113 -15.81 20.33 -13.23
N ASN A 114 -15.31 20.84 -12.10
CA ASN A 114 -13.99 21.44 -12.03
C ASN A 114 -12.97 20.43 -12.61
N PRO A 115 -12.04 20.88 -13.47
CA PRO A 115 -10.96 20.02 -13.92
C PRO A 115 -10.20 19.53 -12.68
N ILE A 116 -9.98 18.23 -12.61
CA ILE A 116 -9.27 17.52 -11.55
C ILE A 116 -7.97 18.30 -11.28
N SER A 117 -7.88 18.87 -10.08
CA SER A 117 -6.68 19.54 -9.57
C SER A 117 -5.45 18.69 -9.86
N ASN A 118 -4.35 19.31 -10.30
CA ASN A 118 -3.04 18.67 -10.44
C ASN A 118 -2.79 17.76 -9.22
N ILE A 119 -2.79 16.45 -9.43
CA ILE A 119 -2.60 15.49 -8.34
C ILE A 119 -1.14 15.58 -7.95
N GLU A 120 -0.87 16.23 -6.83
CA GLU A 120 0.49 16.38 -6.30
C GLU A 120 0.92 15.06 -5.64
N TYR A 121 2.05 14.53 -6.10
CA TYR A 121 2.70 13.36 -5.51
C TYR A 121 3.94 13.80 -4.76
N HIS A 122 4.14 13.27 -3.56
CA HIS A 122 5.38 13.45 -2.81
C HIS A 122 6.26 12.20 -2.91
N TYR A 123 7.56 12.46 -3.03
CA TYR A 123 8.59 11.44 -3.26
C TYR A 123 9.55 11.41 -2.06
N PRO A 124 9.39 10.44 -1.14
CA PRO A 124 10.37 10.23 -0.08
C PRO A 124 11.75 9.96 -0.67
N LYS A 125 12.79 10.53 -0.04
CA LYS A 125 14.18 10.43 -0.53
C LYS A 125 14.94 9.27 0.09
N GLN A 126 14.40 8.66 1.13
CA GLN A 126 15.03 7.62 1.92
C GLN A 126 14.91 6.27 1.21
N GLN A 127 15.74 5.31 1.64
CA GLN A 127 15.73 3.97 1.07
C GLN A 127 14.36 3.29 1.24
N ASP A 128 13.80 3.32 2.45
CA ASP A 128 12.50 2.72 2.79
C ASP A 128 11.32 3.63 2.42
N THR A 129 11.16 3.89 1.13
CA THR A 129 10.09 4.77 0.64
C THR A 129 8.68 4.31 1.03
N LEU A 130 8.46 3.01 1.26
CA LEU A 130 7.16 2.49 1.71
C LEU A 130 6.84 2.98 3.11
N PHE A 131 7.77 2.83 4.06
CA PHE A 131 7.62 3.39 5.40
C PHE A 131 7.33 4.88 5.36
N TRP A 132 8.14 5.65 4.62
CA TRP A 132 8.01 7.10 4.58
C TRP A 132 6.73 7.58 3.92
N CYS A 133 6.18 6.83 2.95
CA CYS A 133 4.84 7.11 2.45
C CYS A 133 3.78 6.93 3.55
N ILE A 134 3.84 5.87 4.35
CA ILE A 134 2.91 5.70 5.49
C ILE A 134 3.09 6.82 6.52
N PHE A 135 4.33 7.19 6.82
CA PHE A 135 4.61 8.31 7.72
C PHE A 135 3.96 9.62 7.23
N ILE A 136 4.12 9.95 5.94
CA ILE A 136 3.50 11.13 5.33
C ILE A 136 1.97 11.04 5.36
N ALA A 137 1.39 9.86 5.12
CA ALA A 137 -0.06 9.67 5.17
C ALA A 137 -0.65 10.02 6.55
N VAL A 138 0.07 9.66 7.61
CA VAL A 138 -0.40 9.78 9.00
C VAL A 138 -0.06 11.15 9.59
N HIS A 139 1.13 11.66 9.32
CA HIS A 139 1.67 12.86 9.98
C HIS A 139 1.68 14.10 9.09
N GLY A 140 1.43 13.94 7.79
CA GLY A 140 1.53 15.01 6.80
C GLY A 140 2.95 15.19 6.26
N TYR A 141 3.04 15.87 5.11
CA TYR A 141 4.30 16.11 4.42
C TYR A 141 5.21 17.09 5.17
N ASP A 142 4.64 18.07 5.87
CA ASP A 142 5.41 19.05 6.64
C ASP A 142 6.19 18.40 7.79
N GLU A 143 5.57 17.46 8.51
CA GLU A 143 6.27 16.71 9.56
C GLU A 143 7.43 15.90 8.98
N TYR A 144 7.23 15.29 7.79
CA TYR A 144 8.29 14.57 7.09
C TYR A 144 9.48 15.48 6.76
N LEU A 145 9.24 16.72 6.33
CA LEU A 145 10.30 17.69 6.08
C LEU A 145 11.06 18.08 7.36
N GLN A 146 10.38 18.10 8.51
CA GLN A 146 10.99 18.46 9.81
C GLN A 146 11.93 17.38 10.36
N VAL A 147 11.74 16.11 10.01
CA VAL A 147 12.64 15.00 10.45
C VAL A 147 14.11 15.24 10.04
N SER A 148 14.33 16.04 8.99
CA SER A 148 15.60 16.65 8.57
C SER A 148 16.79 15.69 8.36
N ARG A 149 17.53 15.32 9.41
CA ARG A 149 18.73 14.45 9.34
C ARG A 149 18.58 13.13 10.11
N ASN A 150 17.56 13.00 10.97
CA ASN A 150 17.43 11.87 11.90
C ASN A 150 16.42 10.81 11.42
N TYR A 151 16.33 10.59 10.10
CA TYR A 151 15.35 9.67 9.50
C TYR A 151 15.40 8.27 10.09
N GLY A 152 16.59 7.67 10.23
CA GLY A 152 16.73 6.32 10.76
C GLY A 152 16.26 6.19 12.22
N VAL A 153 16.53 7.21 13.04
CA VAL A 153 16.07 7.24 14.44
C VAL A 153 14.54 7.36 14.50
N LYS A 154 13.97 8.31 13.75
CA LYS A 154 12.52 8.53 13.70
C LYS A 154 11.77 7.31 13.17
N GLU A 155 12.31 6.66 12.14
CA GLU A 155 11.77 5.43 11.58
C GLU A 155 11.74 4.31 12.64
N LEU A 156 12.84 4.10 13.35
CA LEU A 156 12.91 3.10 14.40
C LEU A 156 11.97 3.40 15.57
N GLU A 157 11.87 4.66 16.01
CA GLU A 157 10.93 5.08 17.06
C GLU A 157 9.47 4.75 16.69
N VAL A 158 9.07 5.07 15.46
CA VAL A 158 7.71 4.79 14.98
C VAL A 158 7.47 3.28 14.89
N LYS A 159 8.40 2.52 14.30
CA LYS A 159 8.26 1.07 14.18
C LYS A 159 8.23 0.37 15.56
N GLN A 160 9.05 0.83 16.52
CA GLN A 160 9.01 0.36 17.90
C GLN A 160 7.67 0.68 18.58
N LYS A 161 7.12 1.88 18.35
CA LYS A 161 5.79 2.25 18.87
C LYS A 161 4.69 1.32 18.32
N VAL A 162 4.73 1.02 17.03
CA VAL A 162 3.80 0.09 16.38
C VAL A 162 3.96 -1.31 16.96
N SER A 163 5.19 -1.80 17.14
CA SER A 163 5.47 -3.12 17.73
C SER A 163 4.94 -3.23 19.16
N LYS A 164 5.17 -2.22 20.01
CA LYS A 164 4.63 -2.17 21.38
C LYS A 164 3.10 -2.18 21.39
N TRP A 165 2.47 -1.40 20.51
CA TRP A 165 1.01 -1.39 20.40
C TRP A 165 0.45 -2.74 19.94
N LEU A 166 1.12 -3.42 19.01
CA LEU A 166 0.72 -4.75 18.52
C LEU A 166 0.68 -5.79 19.63
N GLN A 167 1.63 -5.75 20.59
CA GLN A 167 1.70 -6.71 21.69
C GLN A 167 0.42 -6.74 22.54
N THR A 168 -0.30 -5.63 22.67
CA THR A 168 -1.55 -5.54 23.42
C THR A 168 -2.80 -5.55 22.53
N ASN A 169 -2.65 -5.42 21.20
CA ASN A 169 -3.76 -5.23 20.25
C ASN A 169 -3.78 -6.26 19.11
N LEU A 170 -3.24 -7.48 19.31
CA LEU A 170 -3.18 -8.53 18.28
C LEU A 170 -4.55 -8.87 17.65
N SER A 171 -5.65 -8.69 18.39
CA SER A 171 -7.00 -8.93 17.89
C SER A 171 -7.35 -8.00 16.72
N LYS A 172 -6.85 -6.77 16.70
CA LYS A 172 -7.12 -5.78 15.64
C LYS A 172 -6.59 -6.22 14.28
N MET A 173 -5.46 -6.92 14.25
CA MET A 173 -4.92 -7.46 13.00
C MET A 173 -5.83 -8.50 12.33
N LYS A 174 -6.75 -9.12 13.08
CA LYS A 174 -7.74 -10.07 12.53
C LYS A 174 -8.91 -9.39 11.82
N ASN A 175 -9.10 -8.08 12.05
CA ASN A 175 -10.14 -7.28 11.40
C ASN A 175 -9.68 -6.72 10.05
N THR A 176 -8.39 -6.78 9.75
CA THR A 176 -7.88 -6.42 8.43
C THR A 176 -8.48 -7.32 7.34
N ASN A 177 -8.37 -6.90 6.09
CA ASN A 177 -8.78 -7.71 4.94
C ASN A 177 -7.75 -8.80 4.55
N ILE A 178 -6.60 -8.86 5.22
CA ILE A 178 -5.56 -9.85 4.98
C ILE A 178 -5.47 -10.80 6.18
N LYS A 179 -5.50 -12.11 5.91
CA LYS A 179 -5.39 -13.11 6.98
C LYS A 179 -3.94 -13.17 7.49
N VAL A 180 -3.73 -12.80 8.75
CA VAL A 180 -2.42 -12.88 9.42
C VAL A 180 -2.39 -14.07 10.39
N THR A 181 -1.38 -14.94 10.25
CA THR A 181 -1.18 -16.09 11.14
C THR A 181 -0.45 -15.66 12.42
N LYS A 182 -0.48 -16.51 13.46
CA LYS A 182 0.30 -16.25 14.69
C LYS A 182 1.80 -16.15 14.42
N VAL A 183 2.32 -16.97 13.51
CA VAL A 183 3.74 -16.95 13.11
C VAL A 183 4.08 -15.65 12.38
N ALA A 184 3.27 -15.27 11.40
CA ALA A 184 3.45 -14.00 10.68
C ALA A 184 3.40 -12.80 11.62
N MET A 185 2.58 -12.85 12.69
CA MET A 185 2.56 -11.78 13.70
C MET A 185 3.91 -11.63 14.42
N GLN A 186 4.56 -12.75 14.78
CA GLN A 186 5.87 -12.73 15.43
C GLN A 186 6.95 -12.21 14.47
N GLU A 187 6.90 -12.62 13.20
CA GLU A 187 7.79 -12.11 12.15
C GLU A 187 7.62 -10.60 11.96
N ILE A 188 6.38 -10.10 11.88
CA ILE A 188 6.07 -8.67 11.81
C ILE A 188 6.67 -7.92 13.01
N MET A 189 6.43 -8.39 14.24
CA MET A 189 6.95 -7.73 15.44
C MET A 189 8.47 -7.71 15.48
N SER A 190 9.12 -8.79 15.05
CA SER A 190 10.58 -8.90 14.94
C SER A 190 11.14 -7.95 13.89
N GLU A 191 10.50 -7.86 12.71
CA GLU A 191 10.89 -6.95 11.63
C GLU A 191 10.81 -5.49 12.09
N LEU A 192 9.73 -5.10 12.77
CA LEU A 192 9.51 -3.72 13.23
C LEU A 192 10.58 -3.22 14.23
N ILE A 193 11.17 -4.11 15.03
CA ILE A 193 12.20 -3.73 16.01
C ILE A 193 13.63 -3.95 15.50
N THR A 194 13.78 -4.65 14.38
CA THR A 194 15.08 -4.91 13.76
C THR A 194 15.38 -3.83 12.74
N SER A 195 16.65 -3.45 12.60
CA SER A 195 17.09 -2.53 11.55
C SER A 195 17.05 -3.22 10.18
N VAL A 196 15.87 -3.25 9.55
CA VAL A 196 15.68 -3.73 8.18
C VAL A 196 15.67 -2.53 7.23
N LYS A 197 16.29 -2.69 6.06
CA LYS A 197 16.49 -1.60 5.09
C LYS A 197 15.21 -1.14 4.39
N GLU A 198 14.22 -2.03 4.30
CA GLU A 198 12.95 -1.79 3.61
C GLU A 198 11.83 -2.47 4.38
N THR A 199 10.69 -1.78 4.51
CA THR A 199 9.51 -2.30 5.18
C THR A 199 8.81 -3.32 4.29
N SER A 200 8.47 -4.48 4.85
CA SER A 200 7.66 -5.48 4.17
C SER A 200 6.18 -5.06 4.09
N ILE A 201 5.45 -5.64 3.13
CA ILE A 201 4.00 -5.42 3.01
C ILE A 201 3.26 -5.82 4.30
N MET A 202 3.75 -6.82 5.03
CA MET A 202 3.14 -7.27 6.28
C MET A 202 3.44 -6.33 7.45
N ALA A 203 4.66 -5.78 7.54
CA ALA A 203 4.97 -4.72 8.48
C ALA A 203 4.17 -3.44 8.18
N MET A 204 4.01 -3.09 6.89
CA MET A 204 3.12 -2.01 6.46
C MET A 204 1.67 -2.25 6.90
N LEU A 205 1.14 -3.46 6.71
CA LEU A 205 -0.20 -3.83 7.18
C LEU A 205 -0.37 -3.58 8.69
N ALA A 206 0.66 -3.90 9.48
CA ALA A 206 0.68 -3.62 10.91
C ALA A 206 0.63 -2.12 11.22
N MET A 207 1.43 -1.31 10.51
CA MET A 207 1.44 0.14 10.67
C MET A 207 0.10 0.77 10.32
N ILE A 208 -0.49 0.42 9.17
CA ILE A 208 -1.78 1.00 8.78
C ILE A 208 -2.91 0.60 9.74
N THR A 209 -2.80 -0.58 10.35
CA THR A 209 -3.74 -1.04 11.38
C THR A 209 -3.58 -0.23 12.67
N HIS A 210 -2.33 0.03 13.10
CA HIS A 210 -2.05 0.88 14.26
C HIS A 210 -2.57 2.31 14.08
N PHE A 211 -2.35 2.90 12.90
CA PHE A 211 -2.76 4.27 12.59
C PHE A 211 -4.21 4.40 12.12
N ASN A 212 -4.91 3.27 11.94
CA ASN A 212 -6.27 3.19 11.45
C ASN A 212 -6.48 3.96 10.12
N ILE A 213 -5.68 3.59 9.10
CA ILE A 213 -5.79 4.09 7.73
C ILE A 213 -5.87 2.92 6.74
N ASN A 214 -6.49 3.14 5.58
CA ASN A 214 -6.48 2.20 4.48
C ASN A 214 -5.45 2.64 3.43
N VAL A 215 -4.91 1.69 2.68
CA VAL A 215 -3.89 1.94 1.65
C VAL A 215 -4.20 1.17 0.39
N ILE A 216 -4.19 1.86 -0.74
CA ILE A 216 -4.17 1.27 -2.08
C ILE A 216 -2.74 1.39 -2.60
N LEU A 217 -2.06 0.25 -2.80
CA LEU A 217 -0.77 0.21 -3.50
C LEU A 217 -1.04 0.03 -4.99
N VAL A 218 -0.60 0.97 -5.81
CA VAL A 218 -0.69 0.91 -7.26
C VAL A 218 0.68 0.54 -7.82
N ASP A 219 0.70 -0.36 -8.80
CA ASP A 219 1.94 -0.78 -9.45
C ASP A 219 2.53 0.32 -10.36
N SER A 220 3.69 0.03 -10.94
CA SER A 220 4.38 0.94 -11.85
C SER A 220 3.65 1.18 -13.17
N THR A 221 2.84 0.23 -13.63
CA THR A 221 2.03 0.39 -14.84
C THR A 221 0.79 1.26 -14.58
N GLY A 222 0.26 1.24 -13.35
CA GLY A 222 -1.00 1.84 -12.99
C GLY A 222 -2.21 0.97 -13.34
N ALA A 223 -2.00 -0.28 -13.74
CA ALA A 223 -3.05 -1.23 -14.10
C ALA A 223 -3.36 -2.22 -12.98
N LEU A 224 -2.40 -2.48 -12.09
CA LEU A 224 -2.51 -3.44 -10.99
C LEU A 224 -2.51 -2.72 -9.65
N MET A 225 -3.25 -3.26 -8.69
CA MET A 225 -3.27 -2.72 -7.34
C MET A 225 -3.42 -3.79 -6.26
N LEU A 226 -3.00 -3.45 -5.05
CA LEU A 226 -3.30 -4.16 -3.82
C LEU A 226 -4.10 -3.23 -2.90
N ASP A 227 -5.22 -3.74 -2.38
CA ASP A 227 -6.11 -3.02 -1.46
C ASP A 227 -5.88 -3.52 -0.03
N PHE A 228 -5.47 -2.63 0.88
CA PHE A 228 -5.26 -2.95 2.28
C PHE A 228 -6.19 -2.14 3.17
N LYS A 229 -6.93 -2.83 4.02
CA LYS A 229 -7.86 -2.25 4.99
C LYS A 229 -7.40 -2.52 6.41
N ALA A 230 -7.27 -1.48 7.22
CA ALA A 230 -6.96 -1.59 8.64
C ALA A 230 -8.07 -2.30 9.42
N ASP A 231 -9.32 -1.98 9.09
CA ASP A 231 -10.51 -2.64 9.60
C ASP A 231 -11.54 -2.75 8.47
N ARG A 232 -11.90 -4.00 8.11
CA ARG A 232 -12.82 -4.28 7.01
C ARG A 232 -14.25 -3.82 7.27
N ASP A 233 -14.61 -3.64 8.54
CA ASP A 233 -15.95 -3.28 8.99
C ASP A 233 -16.08 -1.76 9.24
N ASN A 234 -14.98 -0.99 9.13
CA ASN A 234 -14.98 0.46 9.31
C ASN A 234 -14.88 1.22 7.98
N ASP A 235 -16.05 1.68 7.52
CA ASP A 235 -16.19 2.44 6.27
C ASP A 235 -15.74 3.91 6.36
N LEU A 236 -15.52 4.44 7.57
CA LEU A 236 -15.08 5.83 7.78
C LEU A 236 -13.56 5.99 7.71
N THR A 237 -12.83 4.89 7.54
CA THR A 237 -11.37 4.88 7.48
C THR A 237 -10.87 5.56 6.20
N ARG A 238 -10.05 6.60 6.38
CA ARG A 238 -9.40 7.33 5.27
C ARG A 238 -8.52 6.40 4.45
N THR A 239 -8.61 6.50 3.13
CA THR A 239 -7.82 5.68 2.21
C THR A 239 -6.77 6.51 1.48
N PHE A 240 -5.51 6.10 1.56
CA PHE A 240 -4.40 6.76 0.86
C PHE A 240 -3.92 5.93 -0.32
N VAL A 241 -3.40 6.61 -1.34
CA VAL A 241 -2.87 5.97 -2.55
C VAL A 241 -1.36 6.11 -2.60
N LEU A 242 -0.68 4.98 -2.65
CA LEU A 242 0.76 4.88 -2.84
C LEU A 242 1.02 4.27 -4.21
N GLN A 243 1.83 4.93 -5.02
CA GLN A 243 2.20 4.43 -6.34
C GLN A 243 3.65 3.96 -6.32
N LYS A 244 3.87 2.73 -6.78
CA LYS A 244 5.19 2.17 -7.00
C LYS A 244 5.72 2.67 -8.35
N ASP A 245 7.00 3.01 -8.43
CA ASP A 245 7.67 3.35 -9.68
C ASP A 245 8.35 2.12 -10.32
N SER A 246 8.99 2.31 -11.49
CA SER A 246 9.71 1.26 -12.19
C SER A 246 10.95 0.74 -11.45
N PHE A 247 11.45 1.48 -10.47
CA PHE A 247 12.63 1.14 -9.65
C PHE A 247 12.23 0.51 -8.31
N GLY A 248 10.94 0.33 -8.08
CA GLY A 248 10.39 -0.25 -6.86
C GLY A 248 10.28 0.71 -5.68
N LYS A 249 10.44 2.01 -5.90
CA LYS A 249 10.23 3.06 -4.89
C LYS A 249 8.80 3.55 -4.91
N TYR A 250 8.32 3.99 -3.76
CA TYR A 250 6.94 4.45 -3.57
C TYR A 250 6.88 5.97 -3.48
N LYS A 251 5.79 6.52 -4.02
CA LYS A 251 5.37 7.91 -3.86
C LYS A 251 3.93 7.95 -3.38
N ILE A 252 3.55 9.02 -2.69
CA ILE A 252 2.25 9.14 -2.05
C ILE A 252 1.47 10.34 -2.59
N ARG A 253 0.15 10.15 -2.72
CA ARG A 253 -0.83 11.25 -2.79
C ARG A 253 -1.31 11.57 -1.38
N THR A 254 -1.19 12.84 -0.96
CA THR A 254 -1.56 13.31 0.38
C THR A 254 -3.06 13.42 0.61
N ASP A 255 -3.86 13.62 -0.44
CA ASP A 255 -5.31 13.57 -0.32
C ASP A 255 -5.77 12.15 0.05
N SER A 256 -6.54 12.03 1.12
CA SER A 256 -7.26 10.81 1.45
C SER A 256 -8.57 10.71 0.68
N PHE A 257 -8.96 9.49 0.33
CA PHE A 257 -10.25 9.18 -0.27
C PHE A 257 -11.29 8.75 0.77
N SER A 258 -12.54 9.15 0.53
CA SER A 258 -13.71 8.47 1.08
C SER A 258 -13.83 7.06 0.49
N LYS A 259 -14.73 6.24 1.06
CA LYS A 259 -15.02 4.91 0.54
C LYS A 259 -15.47 4.96 -0.93
N GLU A 260 -16.36 5.86 -1.28
CA GLU A 260 -16.93 6.00 -2.64
C GLU A 260 -15.86 6.43 -3.63
N GLN A 261 -15.02 7.40 -3.24
CA GLN A 261 -13.88 7.86 -4.05
C GLN A 261 -12.87 6.74 -4.27
N ALA A 262 -12.59 5.95 -3.24
CA ALA A 262 -11.71 4.79 -3.36
C ALA A 262 -12.29 3.75 -4.32
N GLU A 263 -13.57 3.39 -4.21
CA GLU A 263 -14.19 2.43 -5.12
C GLU A 263 -14.21 2.94 -6.58
N GLU A 264 -14.48 4.23 -6.81
CA GLU A 264 -14.38 4.84 -8.15
C GLU A 264 -12.95 4.75 -8.70
N PHE A 265 -11.95 5.09 -7.87
CA PHE A 265 -10.55 5.04 -8.23
C PHE A 265 -10.10 3.63 -8.62
N LYS A 266 -10.65 2.59 -7.97
CA LYS A 266 -10.31 1.18 -8.22
C LYS A 266 -10.85 0.64 -9.55
N LYS A 267 -11.97 1.15 -10.06
CA LYS A 267 -12.66 0.62 -11.26
C LYS A 267 -11.75 0.35 -12.48
N PRO A 268 -10.84 1.24 -12.89
CA PRO A 268 -9.98 0.97 -14.04
C PRO A 268 -8.95 -0.14 -13.76
N MET A 269 -8.55 -0.37 -12.51
CA MET A 269 -7.44 -1.25 -12.13
C MET A 269 -7.89 -2.66 -11.74
N VAL A 270 -6.99 -3.63 -11.90
CA VAL A 270 -7.18 -5.00 -11.45
C VAL A 270 -6.62 -5.14 -10.04
N CYS A 271 -7.49 -5.45 -9.08
CA CYS A 271 -7.09 -5.76 -7.71
C CYS A 271 -6.52 -7.19 -7.65
N LEU A 272 -5.28 -7.30 -7.21
CA LEU A 272 -4.62 -8.57 -6.97
C LEU A 272 -5.14 -9.19 -5.67
N GLU A 273 -5.13 -10.52 -5.59
CA GLU A 273 -5.43 -11.21 -4.33
C GLU A 273 -4.31 -11.01 -3.29
N SER A 274 -3.05 -11.09 -3.72
CA SER A 274 -1.89 -10.82 -2.89
C SER A 274 -0.66 -10.50 -3.74
N HIS A 275 0.39 -9.98 -3.10
CA HIS A 275 1.67 -9.73 -3.76
C HIS A 275 2.41 -11.02 -4.18
N LEU A 276 2.08 -12.17 -3.58
CA LEU A 276 2.68 -13.48 -3.91
C LEU A 276 1.87 -14.25 -4.95
N ARG A 277 0.54 -14.14 -4.87
CA ARG A 277 -0.44 -14.80 -5.73
C ARG A 277 -1.41 -13.75 -6.25
N PRO A 278 -1.27 -13.31 -7.52
CA PRO A 278 -2.09 -12.23 -8.04
C PRO A 278 -3.54 -12.63 -8.30
N LEU A 279 -3.80 -13.92 -8.54
CA LEU A 279 -5.11 -14.48 -8.83
C LEU A 279 -5.47 -15.58 -7.82
N LYS A 280 -6.79 -15.75 -7.62
CA LYS A 280 -7.38 -16.88 -6.90
C LYS A 280 -7.05 -18.20 -7.58
N PRO A 281 -7.16 -19.35 -6.91
CA PRO A 281 -7.02 -20.65 -7.58
C PRO A 281 -7.90 -20.72 -8.85
N ILE A 282 -7.39 -21.35 -9.91
CA ILE A 282 -8.06 -21.47 -11.22
C ILE A 282 -9.51 -22.00 -11.14
N THR A 283 -9.83 -22.76 -10.09
CA THR A 283 -11.18 -23.27 -9.81
C THR A 283 -12.20 -22.17 -9.54
N ASN A 284 -11.75 -20.99 -9.10
CA ASN A 284 -12.60 -19.85 -8.74
C ASN A 284 -12.99 -18.98 -9.94
N TYR A 285 -12.49 -19.28 -11.13
CA TYR A 285 -12.74 -18.48 -12.33
C TYR A 285 -13.52 -19.24 -13.38
N GLN A 286 -14.39 -18.55 -14.11
CA GLN A 286 -14.91 -19.02 -15.39
C GLN A 286 -13.97 -18.59 -16.53
N THR A 287 -14.01 -19.28 -17.66
CA THR A 287 -13.16 -18.94 -18.82
C THR A 287 -13.42 -17.51 -19.29
N ASP A 288 -14.67 -17.06 -19.30
CA ASP A 288 -15.02 -15.72 -19.77
C ASP A 288 -14.61 -14.60 -18.79
N GLU A 289 -14.52 -14.89 -17.48
CA GLU A 289 -13.96 -13.97 -16.49
C GLU A 289 -12.46 -13.76 -16.74
N LEU A 290 -11.72 -14.84 -17.03
CA LEU A 290 -10.30 -14.74 -17.38
C LEU A 290 -10.10 -13.95 -18.69
N LYS A 291 -10.94 -14.16 -19.71
CA LYS A 291 -10.89 -13.35 -20.93
C LYS A 291 -11.14 -11.87 -20.63
N THR A 292 -12.08 -11.58 -19.74
CA THR A 292 -12.39 -10.20 -19.34
C THR A 292 -11.20 -9.55 -18.64
N LEU A 293 -10.51 -10.26 -17.74
CA LEU A 293 -9.28 -9.79 -17.12
C LEU A 293 -8.17 -9.57 -18.15
N ALA A 294 -7.98 -10.50 -19.10
CA ALA A 294 -7.00 -10.38 -20.17
C ALA A 294 -7.24 -9.15 -21.06
N ARG A 295 -8.51 -8.86 -21.39
CA ARG A 295 -8.89 -7.64 -22.13
C ARG A 295 -8.56 -6.38 -21.34
N ARG A 296 -8.84 -6.37 -20.03
CA ARG A 296 -8.53 -5.21 -19.16
C ARG A 296 -7.03 -4.93 -19.07
N LEU A 297 -6.20 -5.96 -19.15
CA LEU A 297 -4.74 -5.84 -19.19
C LEU A 297 -4.18 -5.56 -20.60
N GLY A 298 -5.04 -5.51 -21.63
CA GLY A 298 -4.67 -5.24 -23.02
C GLY A 298 -4.02 -6.42 -23.76
N GLY A 299 -3.97 -7.62 -23.16
CA GLY A 299 -3.21 -8.78 -23.64
C GLY A 299 -4.04 -9.90 -24.30
N PHE A 300 -5.30 -9.65 -24.65
CA PHE A 300 -6.18 -10.70 -25.19
C PHE A 300 -6.24 -10.71 -26.71
N ASP A 301 -5.79 -11.80 -27.34
CA ASP A 301 -5.99 -12.04 -28.78
C ASP A 301 -7.33 -12.76 -29.01
N GLU A 302 -8.30 -12.08 -29.62
CA GLU A 302 -9.61 -12.66 -29.93
C GLU A 302 -9.54 -13.79 -30.96
N ASN A 303 -8.46 -13.84 -31.76
CA ASN A 303 -8.28 -14.87 -32.78
C ASN A 303 -7.69 -16.16 -32.22
N TYR A 304 -7.17 -16.14 -30.98
CA TYR A 304 -6.57 -17.30 -30.35
C TYR A 304 -7.55 -17.99 -29.39
N LYS A 305 -7.74 -19.30 -29.56
CA LYS A 305 -8.62 -20.10 -28.70
C LYS A 305 -7.84 -20.65 -27.50
N TYR A 306 -7.70 -19.83 -26.47
CA TYR A 306 -7.03 -20.22 -25.22
C TYR A 306 -7.73 -21.38 -24.51
N LYS A 307 -6.95 -22.33 -24.00
CA LYS A 307 -7.45 -23.21 -22.93
C LYS A 307 -7.47 -22.43 -21.61
N LYS A 308 -8.41 -22.76 -20.73
CA LYS A 308 -8.58 -22.09 -19.43
C LYS A 308 -7.29 -22.09 -18.60
N ALA A 309 -6.55 -23.20 -18.58
CA ALA A 309 -5.30 -23.33 -17.83
C ALA A 309 -4.19 -22.44 -18.39
N GLU A 310 -4.02 -22.41 -19.71
CA GLU A 310 -3.02 -21.58 -20.40
C GLU A 310 -3.28 -20.09 -20.13
N LEU A 311 -4.53 -19.64 -20.32
CA LEU A 311 -4.91 -18.25 -20.06
C LEU A 311 -4.70 -17.85 -18.60
N TYR A 312 -5.01 -18.74 -17.65
CA TYR A 312 -4.80 -18.50 -16.23
C TYR A 312 -3.32 -18.33 -15.88
N GLU A 313 -2.45 -19.18 -16.44
CA GLU A 313 -1.01 -19.13 -16.20
C GLU A 313 -0.39 -17.86 -16.79
N GLU A 314 -0.76 -17.50 -18.03
CA GLU A 314 -0.31 -16.27 -18.67
C GLU A 314 -0.73 -15.01 -17.89
N LEU A 315 -1.98 -14.95 -17.43
CA LEU A 315 -2.46 -13.86 -16.59
C LEU A 315 -1.73 -13.79 -15.25
N THR A 316 -1.49 -14.94 -14.62
CA THR A 316 -0.76 -15.00 -13.36
C THR A 316 0.64 -14.41 -13.50
N GLU A 317 1.34 -14.71 -14.59
CA GLU A 317 2.68 -14.17 -14.83
C GLU A 317 2.64 -12.68 -15.22
N ALA A 318 1.67 -12.27 -16.04
CA ALA A 318 1.47 -10.86 -16.42
C ALA A 318 1.10 -9.98 -15.22
N MET A 319 0.38 -10.52 -14.23
CA MET A 319 -0.09 -9.81 -13.04
C MET A 319 0.86 -9.93 -11.84
N ARG A 320 2.04 -10.52 -12.01
CA ARG A 320 3.01 -10.68 -10.93
C ARG A 320 3.40 -9.31 -10.37
N TRP A 321 3.30 -9.15 -9.05
CA TRP A 321 3.79 -7.96 -8.36
C TRP A 321 5.32 -7.93 -8.41
N LYS A 322 5.87 -7.03 -9.22
CA LYS A 322 7.30 -6.76 -9.36
C LYS A 322 7.64 -5.56 -8.52
#